data_AF-A0A7V8SZQ6-F1
#
_entry.id   AF-A0A7V8SZQ6-F1
#
_cell.length_a   1.000
_cell.length_b   1.000
_cell.length_c   1.000
_cell.angle_alpha   90.00
_cell.angle_beta   90.00
_cell.angle_gamma   90.00
#
_symmetry.space_group_name_H-M   'P 1'
#
loop_
_entity.id
_entity.type
_entity.pdbx_description
1 polymer ?
#
loop_
_entity_poly.entity_id
_entity_poly.type
_entity_poly.pdbx_seq_one_letter_code
_entity_poly.pdbx_strand_id
1 'polypeptide(L)'
;MAFCDSKLIKISLPLTMFVAAGAAMTTALRATPLDAPSATAQAPNAARPVGTIKSVSGNNITLATDAGGDVTVVVQEGAKLVRVEPGQKDLKEAVPISLQELLSGDRILVRGQLAQDGKTVLASTVIAMKKASIAEKHAHEREEWRRQGVGGLVSSVDPAANSIVITQQG
;
A
#
# COMPACT_ATOMS: atom_id res chain seq x y z
N MET A 1 22.90 37.53 6.37
CA MET A 1 24.08 36.71 6.74
C MET A 1 23.77 36.05 8.08
N ALA A 2 24.03 34.76 8.31
CA ALA A 2 24.40 33.69 7.36
C ALA A 2 23.84 32.36 7.89
N PHE A 3 23.51 31.42 7.00
CA PHE A 3 23.18 30.04 7.39
C PHE A 3 24.47 29.25 7.63
N CYS A 4 24.50 28.47 8.72
CA CYS A 4 25.53 27.50 9.08
C CYS A 4 24.83 26.32 9.77
N ASP A 5 25.23 25.05 9.62
CA ASP A 5 26.31 24.48 8.80
C ASP A 5 25.87 23.14 8.17
N SER A 6 26.60 22.65 7.17
CA SER A 6 26.29 21.46 6.39
C SER A 6 26.90 20.18 6.98
N LYS A 7 26.21 19.03 6.84
CA LYS A 7 26.86 17.71 6.88
C LYS A 7 26.56 16.88 5.64
N LEU A 8 27.42 17.05 4.63
CA LEU A 8 27.57 16.05 3.57
C LEU A 8 28.12 14.76 4.18
N ILE A 9 27.47 13.62 3.90
CA ILE A 9 28.02 12.29 4.16
C ILE A 9 28.69 11.82 2.87
N LYS A 10 30.02 11.62 2.93
CA LYS A 10 30.82 11.14 1.80
C LYS A 10 30.67 9.64 1.64
N ILE A 11 30.28 9.19 0.45
CA ILE A 11 30.35 7.79 0.04
C ILE A 11 31.81 7.48 -0.33
N SER A 12 32.34 6.35 0.13
CA SER A 12 33.68 5.85 -0.21
C SER A 12 33.57 4.43 -0.75
N LEU A 13 34.33 4.12 -1.80
CA LEU A 13 34.21 2.89 -2.57
C LEU A 13 35.60 2.25 -2.76
N PRO A 14 35.87 1.04 -2.23
CA PRO A 14 37.11 0.32 -2.49
C PRO A 14 36.95 -0.61 -3.71
N LEU A 15 37.65 -0.27 -4.79
CA LEU A 15 37.91 -1.17 -5.92
C LEU A 15 39.10 -2.08 -5.56
N THR A 16 38.93 -3.40 -5.63
CA THR A 16 40.04 -4.37 -5.49
C THR A 16 39.98 -5.42 -6.58
N MET A 17 41.10 -5.62 -7.28
CA MET A 17 41.28 -6.49 -8.44
C MET A 17 42.45 -7.43 -8.18
N PHE A 18 42.36 -8.72 -8.55
CA PHE A 18 43.49 -9.66 -8.46
C PHE A 18 43.47 -10.75 -9.54
N VAL A 19 44.67 -11.25 -9.92
CA VAL A 19 45.01 -12.04 -11.12
C VAL A 19 46.26 -12.87 -10.79
N ALA A 20 46.52 -14.12 -11.21
CA ALA A 20 45.72 -15.24 -11.74
C ALA A 20 46.60 -16.54 -11.50
N ALA A 21 46.77 -17.61 -12.30
CA ALA A 21 46.32 -18.06 -13.63
C ALA A 21 46.54 -19.60 -13.79
N GLY A 22 45.89 -20.23 -14.78
CA GLY A 22 46.20 -21.60 -15.26
C GLY A 22 45.52 -22.77 -14.50
N ALA A 23 45.44 -23.99 -15.04
CA ALA A 23 45.70 -24.44 -16.42
C ALA A 23 44.97 -25.76 -16.76
N ALA A 24 44.62 -25.92 -18.04
CA ALA A 24 44.26 -27.12 -18.82
C ALA A 24 43.78 -28.44 -18.14
N MET A 25 42.61 -28.95 -18.58
CA MET A 25 42.50 -30.36 -19.04
C MET A 25 41.40 -30.52 -20.10
N THR A 26 41.48 -31.58 -20.91
CA THR A 26 40.63 -31.85 -22.10
C THR A 26 39.35 -32.63 -21.78
N THR A 27 38.30 -32.45 -22.61
CA THR A 27 37.73 -33.46 -23.55
C THR A 27 36.48 -32.90 -24.23
N ALA A 28 36.23 -33.24 -25.49
CA ALA A 28 35.05 -32.79 -26.23
C ALA A 28 33.93 -33.85 -26.26
N LEU A 29 32.68 -33.42 -26.04
CA LEU A 29 31.49 -34.18 -26.43
C LEU A 29 30.40 -33.22 -26.93
N ARG A 30 30.00 -33.36 -28.20
CA ARG A 30 28.88 -32.60 -28.77
C ARG A 30 27.55 -33.24 -28.37
N ALA A 31 26.93 -32.74 -27.32
CA ALA A 31 25.50 -32.95 -27.08
C ALA A 31 24.70 -31.91 -27.89
N THR A 32 23.70 -32.35 -28.66
CA THR A 32 22.77 -31.45 -29.33
C THR A 32 21.85 -30.78 -28.31
N PRO A 33 21.68 -29.44 -28.32
CA PRO A 33 20.62 -28.83 -27.54
C PRO A 33 19.27 -29.27 -28.09
N LEU A 34 18.52 -30.03 -27.30
CA LEU A 34 17.09 -30.22 -27.50
C LEU A 34 16.40 -28.91 -27.10
N ASP A 35 16.21 -28.04 -28.08
CA ASP A 35 15.49 -26.78 -27.90
C ASP A 35 13.99 -27.08 -27.71
N ALA A 36 13.64 -27.43 -26.47
CA ALA A 36 12.27 -27.54 -26.04
C ALA A 36 11.76 -26.11 -25.79
N PRO A 37 10.77 -25.59 -26.56
CA PRO A 37 10.24 -24.25 -26.36
C PRO A 37 9.55 -24.19 -25.00
N SER A 38 10.31 -23.71 -24.02
CA SER A 38 9.84 -23.51 -22.65
C SER A 38 8.84 -22.37 -22.65
N ALA A 39 7.56 -22.72 -22.86
CA ALA A 39 6.44 -21.80 -22.82
C ALA A 39 6.35 -21.22 -21.40
N THR A 40 7.04 -20.10 -21.19
CA THR A 40 6.99 -19.32 -19.96
C THR A 40 5.59 -18.74 -19.83
N ALA A 41 4.73 -19.48 -19.12
CA ALA A 41 3.42 -19.01 -18.70
C ALA A 41 3.61 -17.81 -17.77
N GLN A 42 3.73 -16.62 -18.36
CA GLN A 42 3.91 -15.36 -17.66
C GLN A 42 2.76 -15.21 -16.67
N ALA A 43 3.07 -15.25 -15.38
CA ALA A 43 2.06 -15.19 -14.34
C ALA A 43 1.17 -13.95 -14.55
N PRO A 44 -0.16 -14.07 -14.48
CA PRO A 44 -1.05 -12.95 -14.77
C PRO A 44 -0.71 -11.78 -13.85
N ASN A 45 -0.36 -10.63 -14.45
CA ASN A 45 0.24 -9.48 -13.77
C ASN A 45 -0.79 -8.73 -12.90
N ALA A 46 -1.25 -9.38 -11.83
CA ALA A 46 -2.44 -9.02 -11.07
C ALA A 46 -2.16 -7.87 -10.08
N ALA A 47 -2.48 -6.65 -10.49
CA ALA A 47 -2.34 -5.46 -9.67
C ALA A 47 -3.41 -5.37 -8.58
N ARG A 48 -3.00 -4.95 -7.38
CA ARG A 48 -3.90 -4.68 -6.24
C ARG A 48 -3.58 -3.37 -5.51
N PRO A 49 -3.48 -2.22 -6.20
CA PRO A 49 -3.12 -0.97 -5.55
C PRO A 49 -4.22 -0.52 -4.58
N VAL A 50 -3.77 -0.02 -3.43
CA VAL A 50 -4.62 0.63 -2.42
C VAL A 50 -4.18 2.09 -2.33
N GLY A 51 -5.15 3.01 -2.33
CA GLY A 51 -4.86 4.43 -2.34
C GLY A 51 -6.09 5.30 -2.16
N THR A 52 -5.89 6.60 -2.31
CA THR A 52 -6.95 7.62 -2.23
C THR A 52 -7.23 8.16 -3.63
N ILE A 53 -8.51 8.31 -4.00
CA ILE A 53 -8.90 8.94 -5.27
C ILE A 53 -8.44 10.39 -5.28
N LYS A 54 -7.60 10.73 -6.26
CA LYS A 54 -7.13 12.10 -6.52
C LYS A 54 -8.05 12.82 -7.50
N SER A 55 -8.53 12.11 -8.53
CA SER A 55 -9.55 12.58 -9.48
C SER A 55 -10.24 11.40 -10.17
N VAL A 56 -11.47 11.62 -10.65
CA VAL A 56 -12.22 10.69 -11.52
C VAL A 56 -12.56 11.43 -12.82
N SER A 57 -12.29 10.80 -13.96
CA SER A 57 -12.45 11.35 -15.31
C SER A 57 -13.05 10.28 -16.22
N GLY A 58 -14.37 10.12 -16.17
CA GLY A 58 -15.05 8.97 -16.76
C GLY A 58 -14.52 7.66 -16.17
N ASN A 59 -14.17 6.70 -17.01
CA ASN A 59 -13.60 5.42 -16.61
C ASN A 59 -12.17 5.51 -16.01
N ASN A 60 -11.48 6.65 -16.13
CA ASN A 60 -10.13 6.81 -15.60
C ASN A 60 -10.14 7.44 -14.21
N ILE A 61 -9.53 6.76 -13.24
CA ILE A 61 -9.34 7.24 -11.86
C ILE A 61 -7.84 7.45 -11.63
N THR A 62 -7.46 8.63 -11.16
CA THR A 62 -6.09 8.87 -10.66
C THR A 62 -6.04 8.46 -9.19
N LEU A 63 -5.25 7.44 -8.87
CA LEU A 63 -5.15 6.85 -7.54
C LEU A 63 -3.81 7.22 -6.89
N ALA A 64 -3.83 8.04 -5.85
CA ALA A 64 -2.66 8.28 -5.01
C ALA A 64 -2.46 7.08 -4.07
N THR A 65 -1.50 6.20 -4.39
CA THR A 65 -1.27 4.96 -3.63
C THR A 65 -0.61 5.20 -2.28
N ASP A 66 -0.90 4.32 -1.33
CA ASP A 66 -0.33 4.37 0.03
C ASP A 66 1.20 4.25 0.06
N ALA A 67 1.78 3.66 -0.99
CA ALA A 67 3.21 3.53 -1.21
C ALA A 67 3.89 4.81 -1.73
N GLY A 68 3.16 5.92 -1.87
CA GLY A 68 3.72 7.24 -2.21
C GLY A 68 3.82 7.56 -3.71
N GLY A 69 3.06 6.88 -4.57
CA GLY A 69 3.03 7.15 -6.02
C GLY A 69 1.62 7.25 -6.60
N ASP A 70 1.43 8.09 -7.62
CA ASP A 70 0.18 8.14 -8.40
C ASP A 70 0.14 6.98 -9.41
N VAL A 71 -1.01 6.30 -9.50
CA VAL A 71 -1.31 5.21 -10.45
C VAL A 71 -2.57 5.56 -11.23
N THR A 72 -2.55 5.37 -12.55
CA THR A 72 -3.75 5.52 -13.39
C THR A 72 -4.55 4.22 -13.37
N VAL A 73 -5.82 4.29 -13.02
CA VAL A 73 -6.72 3.14 -12.98
C VAL A 73 -7.77 3.30 -14.07
N VAL A 74 -7.88 2.34 -14.99
CA VAL A 74 -8.86 2.33 -16.08
C VAL A 74 -9.91 1.28 -15.78
N VAL A 75 -11.10 1.73 -15.39
CA VAL A 75 -12.23 0.84 -15.04
C VAL A 75 -12.80 0.22 -16.31
N GLN A 76 -12.67 -1.10 -16.42
CA GLN A 76 -13.14 -1.86 -17.59
C GLN A 76 -14.67 -1.93 -17.61
N GLU A 77 -15.26 -2.08 -18.80
CA GLU A 77 -16.68 -2.38 -18.93
C GLU A 77 -16.98 -3.75 -18.29
N GLY A 78 -18.04 -3.82 -17.50
CA GLY A 78 -18.34 -5.01 -16.67
C GLY A 78 -17.50 -5.15 -15.40
N ALA A 79 -16.63 -4.20 -15.04
CA ALA A 79 -15.93 -4.22 -13.75
C ALA A 79 -16.93 -4.17 -12.57
N LYS A 80 -16.69 -4.97 -11.53
CA LYS A 80 -17.53 -4.97 -10.33
C LYS A 80 -17.16 -3.82 -9.40
N LEU A 81 -18.06 -2.85 -9.25
CA LEU A 81 -17.94 -1.75 -8.30
C LEU A 81 -18.74 -2.06 -7.02
N VAL A 82 -18.09 -1.97 -5.86
CA VAL A 82 -18.74 -2.15 -4.54
C VAL A 82 -18.18 -1.19 -3.50
N ARG A 83 -19.01 -0.80 -2.53
CA ARG A 83 -18.65 -0.07 -1.32
C ARG A 83 -18.67 -1.02 -0.12
N VAL A 84 -17.71 -0.85 0.78
CA VAL A 84 -17.61 -1.59 2.06
C VAL A 84 -17.63 -0.58 3.19
N GLU A 85 -18.57 -0.73 4.13
CA GLU A 85 -18.70 0.12 5.31
C GLU A 85 -17.57 -0.11 6.33
N PRO A 86 -17.16 0.91 7.12
CA PRO A 86 -16.00 0.80 7.98
C PRO A 86 -16.18 -0.28 9.06
N GLY A 87 -15.18 -1.15 9.19
CA GLY A 87 -15.21 -2.29 10.11
C GLY A 87 -15.58 -3.61 9.42
N GLN A 88 -16.37 -3.56 8.34
CA GLN A 88 -16.56 -4.73 7.48
C GLN A 88 -15.24 -5.03 6.75
N LYS A 89 -14.80 -6.30 6.79
CA LYS A 89 -13.63 -6.80 6.05
C LYS A 89 -14.02 -7.71 4.88
N ASP A 90 -15.28 -8.15 4.85
CA ASP A 90 -15.79 -9.13 3.91
C ASP A 90 -16.43 -8.51 2.68
N LEU A 91 -16.16 -9.12 1.53
CA LEU A 91 -16.71 -8.73 0.22
C LEU A 91 -18.15 -9.24 -0.01
N LYS A 92 -18.78 -9.81 1.03
CA LYS A 92 -20.16 -10.33 1.03
C LYS A 92 -21.16 -9.22 1.35
N GLU A 93 -20.88 -8.47 2.42
CA GLU A 93 -21.66 -7.31 2.90
C GLU A 93 -21.39 -6.03 2.08
N ALA A 94 -20.85 -6.19 0.86
CA ALA A 94 -20.37 -5.09 0.04
C ALA A 94 -21.47 -4.61 -0.92
N VAL A 95 -21.97 -3.40 -0.67
CA VAL A 95 -23.08 -2.79 -1.42
C VAL A 95 -22.60 -2.44 -2.84
N PRO A 96 -23.30 -2.84 -3.92
CA PRO A 96 -22.96 -2.41 -5.27
C PRO A 96 -23.17 -0.89 -5.42
N ILE A 97 -22.22 -0.19 -6.02
CA ILE A 97 -22.27 1.27 -6.23
C ILE A 97 -21.93 1.66 -7.66
N SER A 98 -22.39 2.83 -8.09
CA SER A 98 -22.05 3.42 -9.38
C SER A 98 -20.71 4.17 -9.33
N LEU A 99 -20.03 4.27 -10.48
CA LEU A 99 -18.77 5.04 -10.61
C LEU A 99 -18.94 6.53 -10.24
N GLN A 100 -20.16 7.04 -10.42
CA GLN A 100 -20.60 8.39 -10.08
C GLN A 100 -20.64 8.68 -8.57
N GLU A 101 -20.66 7.63 -7.73
CA GLU A 101 -20.64 7.76 -6.27
C GLU A 101 -19.22 7.78 -5.69
N LEU A 102 -18.18 7.63 -6.53
CA LEU A 102 -16.79 7.69 -6.12
C LEU A 102 -16.33 9.14 -6.10
N LEU A 103 -16.01 9.66 -4.91
CA LEU A 103 -15.54 11.04 -4.75
C LEU A 103 -14.02 11.10 -4.61
N SER A 104 -13.43 12.22 -5.03
CA SER A 104 -12.04 12.53 -4.66
C SER A 104 -11.92 12.61 -3.14
N GLY A 105 -10.87 11.99 -2.61
CA GLY A 105 -10.69 11.77 -1.18
C GLY A 105 -11.19 10.41 -0.66
N ASP A 106 -12.02 9.65 -1.37
CA ASP A 106 -12.36 8.28 -0.92
C ASP A 106 -11.17 7.32 -1.09
N ARG A 107 -11.06 6.33 -0.18
CA ARG A 107 -9.98 5.34 -0.20
C ARG A 107 -10.48 4.08 -0.92
N ILE A 108 -9.79 3.63 -1.96
CA ILE A 108 -10.18 2.48 -2.76
C ILE A 108 -9.09 1.41 -2.80
N LEU A 109 -9.53 0.14 -2.81
CA LEU A 109 -8.73 -1.01 -3.21
C LEU A 109 -9.18 -1.41 -4.61
N VAL A 110 -8.27 -1.35 -5.57
CA VAL A 110 -8.52 -1.80 -6.93
C VAL A 110 -7.99 -3.22 -7.09
N ARG A 111 -8.67 -4.05 -7.87
CA ARG A 111 -8.15 -5.32 -8.38
C ARG A 111 -8.23 -5.30 -9.90
N GLY A 112 -7.16 -5.72 -10.55
CA GLY A 112 -7.05 -5.65 -11.99
C GLY A 112 -5.78 -6.29 -12.51
N GLN A 113 -5.44 -5.99 -13.76
CA GLN A 113 -4.14 -6.33 -14.36
C GLN A 113 -3.31 -5.06 -14.54
N LEU A 114 -2.02 -5.12 -14.24
CA LEU A 114 -1.08 -4.06 -14.56
C LEU A 114 -0.80 -4.11 -16.07
N ALA A 115 -0.98 -2.98 -16.75
CA ALA A 115 -0.59 -2.84 -18.15
C ALA A 115 0.95 -2.93 -18.29
N GLN A 116 1.43 -3.17 -19.52
CA GLN A 116 2.87 -3.26 -19.81
C GLN A 116 3.66 -1.99 -19.41
N ASP A 117 3.00 -0.84 -19.36
CA ASP A 117 3.56 0.46 -18.93
C ASP A 117 3.81 0.57 -17.40
N GLY A 118 3.40 -0.43 -16.60
CA GLY A 118 3.74 -0.54 -15.18
C GLY A 118 3.09 0.49 -14.23
N LYS A 119 2.45 1.54 -14.77
CA LYS A 119 1.80 2.64 -14.02
C LYS A 119 0.28 2.71 -14.22
N THR A 120 -0.24 1.89 -15.14
CA THR A 120 -1.66 1.85 -15.50
C THR A 120 -2.26 0.50 -15.13
N VAL A 121 -3.40 0.49 -14.43
CA VAL A 121 -4.11 -0.72 -13.98
C VAL A 121 -5.46 -0.83 -14.65
N LEU A 122 -5.67 -1.91 -15.41
CA LEU A 122 -6.97 -2.28 -15.99
C LEU A 122 -7.82 -2.92 -14.88
N ALA A 123 -8.73 -2.15 -14.30
CA ALA A 123 -9.52 -2.58 -13.14
C ALA A 123 -10.73 -3.42 -13.52
N SER A 124 -10.78 -4.65 -13.00
CA SER A 124 -11.93 -5.56 -13.10
C SER A 124 -12.78 -5.61 -11.81
N THR A 125 -12.27 -5.07 -10.70
CA THR A 125 -13.06 -4.81 -9.49
C THR A 125 -12.55 -3.57 -8.77
N VAL A 126 -13.45 -2.67 -8.39
CA VAL A 126 -13.16 -1.48 -7.57
C VAL A 126 -13.93 -1.61 -6.27
N ILE A 127 -13.20 -1.64 -5.14
CA ILE A 127 -13.77 -1.72 -3.80
C ILE A 127 -13.50 -0.40 -3.08
N ALA A 128 -14.56 0.37 -2.81
CA ALA A 128 -14.47 1.68 -2.19
C ALA A 128 -14.78 1.64 -0.68
N MET A 129 -14.04 2.44 0.09
CA MET A 129 -14.24 2.66 1.51
C MET A 129 -14.34 4.18 1.75
N LYS A 130 -15.54 4.61 2.18
CA LYS A 130 -15.89 6.02 2.29
C LYS A 130 -15.07 6.69 3.40
N LYS A 131 -14.31 7.77 3.09
CA LYS A 131 -13.49 8.44 4.13
C LYS A 131 -14.30 9.14 5.20
N ALA A 132 -15.51 9.60 4.88
CA ALA A 132 -16.40 10.25 5.84
C ALA A 132 -16.70 9.35 7.05
N SER A 133 -17.05 8.08 6.81
CA SER A 133 -17.40 7.12 7.86
C SER A 133 -16.21 6.77 8.78
N ILE A 134 -14.96 6.98 8.33
CA ILE A 134 -13.76 6.86 9.18
C ILE A 134 -13.61 8.07 10.10
N ALA A 135 -13.83 9.29 9.59
CA ALA A 135 -13.83 10.50 10.43
C ALA A 135 -14.96 10.47 11.48
N GLU A 136 -16.11 9.90 11.12
CA GLU A 136 -17.27 9.70 11.98
C GLU A 136 -17.04 8.60 13.01
N LYS A 137 -16.49 7.43 12.63
CA LYS A 137 -16.03 6.40 13.58
C LYS A 137 -15.03 6.97 14.59
N HIS A 138 -14.04 7.74 14.13
CA HIS A 138 -13.09 8.39 15.03
C HIS A 138 -13.73 9.51 15.87
N ALA A 139 -14.82 10.14 15.42
CA ALA A 139 -15.58 11.07 16.25
C ALA A 139 -16.34 10.34 17.37
N HIS A 140 -16.95 9.19 17.06
CA HIS A 140 -17.59 8.33 18.05
C HIS A 140 -16.57 7.76 19.04
N GLU A 141 -15.41 7.27 18.58
CA GLU A 141 -14.32 6.80 19.45
C GLU A 141 -13.78 7.92 20.35
N ARG A 142 -13.65 9.15 19.85
CA ARG A 142 -13.25 10.30 20.68
C ARG A 142 -14.33 10.68 21.70
N GLU A 143 -15.61 10.64 21.33
CA GLU A 143 -16.71 10.94 22.25
C GLU A 143 -16.88 9.85 23.31
N GLU A 144 -16.69 8.58 22.94
CA GLU A 144 -16.69 7.44 23.85
C GLU A 144 -15.48 7.48 24.79
N TRP A 145 -14.27 7.74 24.26
CA TRP A 145 -13.07 7.99 25.07
C TRP A 145 -13.22 9.22 25.99
N ARG A 146 -13.95 10.26 25.57
CA ARG A 146 -14.27 11.43 26.41
C ARG A 146 -15.28 11.11 27.53
N ARG A 147 -16.09 10.07 27.37
CA ARG A 147 -17.10 9.62 28.36
C ARG A 147 -16.60 8.51 29.30
N GLN A 148 -15.74 7.62 28.80
CA GLN A 148 -15.25 6.43 29.53
C GLN A 148 -13.77 6.54 29.94
N GLY A 149 -12.99 7.42 29.32
CA GLY A 149 -11.57 7.61 29.62
C GLY A 149 -11.36 8.42 30.89
N VAL A 150 -10.66 7.85 31.87
CA VAL A 150 -10.29 8.55 33.11
C VAL A 150 -9.13 9.52 32.84
N GLY A 151 -9.46 10.81 32.72
CA GLY A 151 -8.48 11.89 32.71
C GLY A 151 -7.99 12.21 34.12
N GLY A 152 -6.67 12.23 34.32
CA GLY A 152 -6.03 12.62 35.58
C GLY A 152 -4.50 12.56 35.50
N LEU A 153 -3.83 13.13 36.50
CA LEU A 153 -2.38 13.11 36.62
C LEU A 153 -1.92 11.75 37.19
N VAL A 154 -0.99 11.06 36.54
CA VAL A 154 -0.38 9.84 37.11
C VAL A 154 0.49 10.26 38.30
N SER A 155 0.06 9.89 39.51
CA SER A 155 0.69 10.27 40.77
C SER A 155 1.65 9.22 41.32
N SER A 156 1.50 7.96 40.91
CA SER A 156 2.48 6.89 41.20
C SER A 156 2.31 5.73 40.23
N VAL A 157 3.40 5.00 39.98
CA VAL A 157 3.44 3.73 39.24
C VAL A 157 4.27 2.75 40.07
N ASP A 158 3.67 1.64 40.47
CA ASP A 158 4.35 0.54 41.17
C ASP A 158 4.57 -0.63 40.21
N PRO A 159 5.81 -0.87 39.73
CA PRO A 159 6.14 -1.98 38.83
C PRO A 159 6.33 -3.33 39.54
N ALA A 160 6.27 -3.38 40.88
CA ALA A 160 6.28 -4.63 41.65
C ALA A 160 4.85 -5.10 41.98
N ALA A 161 3.91 -4.16 42.17
CA ALA A 161 2.49 -4.43 42.39
C ALA A 161 1.62 -4.33 41.11
N ASN A 162 2.21 -4.00 39.96
CA ASN A 162 1.52 -3.71 38.68
C ASN A 162 0.39 -2.67 38.81
N SER A 163 0.59 -1.65 39.66
CA SER A 163 -0.45 -0.67 40.03
C SER A 163 -0.12 0.74 39.53
N ILE A 164 -1.14 1.49 39.12
CA ILE A 164 -1.03 2.87 38.62
C ILE A 164 -2.06 3.73 39.36
N VAL A 165 -1.59 4.76 40.05
CA VAL A 165 -2.44 5.69 40.80
C VAL A 165 -2.63 6.98 40.00
N ILE A 166 -3.88 7.31 39.68
CA ILE A 166 -4.26 8.47 38.88
C ILE A 166 -5.09 9.44 39.74
N THR A 167 -4.67 10.70 39.80
CA THR A 167 -5.37 11.77 40.52
C THR A 167 -6.13 12.64 39.53
N GLN A 168 -7.45 12.55 39.56
CA GLN A 168 -8.33 13.44 38.80
C GLN A 168 -8.45 14.79 39.54
N GLN A 169 -8.03 15.87 38.87
CA GLN A 169 -8.43 17.23 39.23
C GLN A 169 -9.84 17.45 38.68
N GLY A 170 -10.76 17.96 39.50
CA GLY A 170 -12.15 18.28 39.13
C GLY A 170 -12.33 19.71 38.67
#